data_AF-A0AA37I1H2-F1
#
_entry.id   AF-A0AA37I1H2-F1
#
_cell.length_a   1.000
_cell.length_b   1.000
_cell.length_c   1.000
_cell.angle_alpha   90.00
_cell.angle_beta   90.00
_cell.angle_gamma   90.00
#
_symmetry.space_group_name_H-M   'P 1'
#
loop_
_entity.id
_entity.type
_entity.pdbx_description
1 polymer ?
#
loop_
_entity_poly.entity_id
_entity_poly.type
_entity_poly.pdbx_seq_one_letter_code
_entity_poly.pdbx_strand_id
1 'polypeptide(L)'
;MVCNSVQGQPITEWKTGQIHETGTNDFDYRHVRITPQAYLHTIRIGVESLGDGHYHDSLISRFDKIVEYYPQIEDTVSNRYYHAIFNGDTLSYRERKTIFINTYLGRKILEVESLLSPHQRFGANVYSLDTVQITALTDSMRYMKTYDSLLNNEQTCLFYALNCFLDANGINPAPVITRNTNFTNGNQLNAFFNHILKLKATYKCRYSVMKKANLPDQCVIVFQDTDKQYIHAVYYRKDRNEYYTKNGFWCPAVLKSLRPIIKCYKQADALLIYSL
;
A
#
# COMPACT_ATOMS: atom_id res chain seq x y z
N MET A 1 -19.88 7.27 16.53
CA MET A 1 -19.12 8.11 17.48
C MET A 1 -17.92 8.66 16.70
N VAL A 2 -17.89 9.96 16.41
CA VAL A 2 -16.74 10.58 15.73
C VAL A 2 -15.62 10.70 16.78
N CYS A 3 -14.43 10.16 16.49
CA CYS A 3 -13.36 10.18 17.46
C CYS A 3 -12.70 11.56 17.54
N ASN A 4 -12.46 12.03 18.77
CA ASN A 4 -11.47 13.07 19.05
C ASN A 4 -10.06 12.44 19.07
N SER A 5 -9.68 11.71 18.02
CA SER A 5 -8.35 11.10 17.94
C SER A 5 -7.30 12.21 17.81
N VAL A 6 -6.34 12.23 18.72
CA VAL A 6 -5.21 13.15 18.61
C VAL A 6 -4.27 12.59 17.55
N GLN A 7 -4.32 13.14 16.34
CA GLN A 7 -3.42 12.77 15.25
C GLN A 7 -1.96 13.13 15.60
N GLY A 8 -1.03 12.22 15.28
CA GLY A 8 0.40 12.52 15.27
C GLY A 8 1.11 12.59 16.62
N GLN A 9 0.50 12.15 17.72
CA GLN A 9 1.21 12.01 19.00
C GLN A 9 2.13 10.78 19.00
N PRO A 10 3.38 10.90 19.44
CA PRO A 10 4.29 9.76 19.53
C PRO A 10 3.74 8.72 20.53
N ILE A 11 3.96 7.43 20.25
CA ILE A 11 3.47 6.32 21.10
C ILE A 11 3.93 6.45 22.56
N THR A 12 5.05 7.13 22.82
CA THR A 12 5.57 7.47 24.16
C THR A 12 4.66 8.40 24.96
N GLU A 13 3.72 9.09 24.33
CA GLU A 13 2.78 10.01 24.98
C GLU A 13 1.37 9.43 25.15
N TRP A 14 1.10 8.25 24.57
CA TRP A 14 -0.22 7.65 24.60
C TRP A 14 -0.61 7.23 26.03
N LYS A 15 -1.72 7.77 26.53
CA LYS A 15 -2.29 7.38 27.82
C LYS A 15 -2.99 6.02 27.70
N THR A 16 -2.99 5.24 28.76
CA THR A 16 -3.69 3.94 28.77
C THR A 16 -5.17 4.13 28.45
N GLY A 17 -5.70 3.30 27.55
CA GLY A 17 -7.11 3.34 27.13
C GLY A 17 -7.48 4.48 26.18
N GLN A 18 -6.56 5.41 25.89
CA GLN A 18 -6.79 6.45 24.89
C GLN A 18 -6.57 5.88 23.48
N ILE A 19 -7.50 6.17 22.58
CA ILE A 19 -7.47 5.71 21.18
C ILE A 19 -6.84 6.79 20.30
N HIS A 20 -5.94 6.36 19.42
CA HIS A 20 -5.24 7.20 18.45
C HIS A 20 -5.38 6.61 17.05
N GLU A 21 -5.39 7.45 16.02
CA GLU A 21 -5.20 6.98 14.64
C GLU A 21 -3.75 6.59 14.44
N THR A 22 -3.49 5.39 13.92
CA THR A 22 -2.13 4.95 13.56
C THR A 22 -1.73 5.52 12.21
N GLY A 23 -0.46 5.84 12.01
CA GLY A 23 0.07 6.28 10.71
C GLY A 23 0.61 5.11 9.88
N THR A 24 0.81 5.32 8.58
CA THR A 24 1.60 4.38 7.74
C THR A 24 3.05 4.33 8.15
N ASN A 25 3.51 5.44 8.75
CA ASN A 25 4.81 5.61 9.34
C ASN A 25 4.59 6.05 10.79
N ASP A 26 4.45 5.09 11.70
CA ASP A 26 4.59 5.37 13.14
C ASP A 26 6.03 5.82 13.51
N PHE A 27 6.92 5.95 12.52
CA PHE A 27 8.19 6.65 12.60
C PHE A 27 8.08 8.06 12.00
N ASP A 28 7.79 8.99 12.90
CA ASP A 28 8.19 10.39 12.82
C ASP A 28 7.35 11.38 11.98
N TYR A 29 6.17 11.72 12.51
CA TYR A 29 5.43 12.92 12.13
C TYR A 29 6.21 14.23 12.34
N ARG A 30 7.33 14.25 13.10
CA ARG A 30 8.08 15.50 13.40
C ARG A 30 8.82 16.08 12.20
N HIS A 31 9.02 15.30 11.14
CA HIS A 31 9.78 15.73 9.96
C HIS A 31 8.94 15.90 8.70
N VAL A 32 7.64 15.58 8.72
CA VAL A 32 6.74 15.95 7.63
C VAL A 32 6.28 17.40 7.83
N ARG A 33 7.25 18.34 7.78
CA ARG A 33 6.95 19.67 7.26
C ARG A 33 6.58 19.44 5.79
N ILE A 34 5.29 19.25 5.56
CA ILE A 34 4.69 19.21 4.23
C ILE A 34 5.21 20.46 3.53
N THR A 35 6.19 20.30 2.64
CA THR A 35 6.54 21.38 1.73
C THR A 35 5.40 21.40 0.72
N PRO A 36 4.61 22.49 0.64
CA PRO A 36 3.42 22.55 -0.21
C PRO A 36 3.73 22.21 -1.67
N GLN A 37 4.98 22.40 -2.12
CA GLN A 37 5.42 22.21 -3.50
C GLN A 37 5.26 20.78 -4.05
N ALA A 38 5.26 19.73 -3.23
CA ALA A 38 4.98 18.37 -3.71
C ALA A 38 3.48 18.13 -3.99
N TYR A 39 2.60 18.85 -3.29
CA TYR A 39 1.14 18.77 -3.39
C TYR A 39 0.53 19.73 -4.43
N LEU A 40 1.29 20.71 -4.93
CA LEU A 40 0.80 21.68 -5.92
C LEU A 40 0.32 21.06 -7.25
N HIS A 41 0.50 19.76 -7.45
CA HIS A 41 0.11 19.04 -8.67
C HIS A 41 -0.81 17.84 -8.43
N THR A 42 -1.13 17.52 -7.17
CA THR A 42 -2.06 16.42 -6.83
C THR A 42 -3.49 16.88 -6.99
N ILE A 43 -4.31 16.09 -7.69
CA ILE A 43 -5.75 16.38 -7.84
C ILE A 43 -6.59 15.67 -6.77
N ARG A 44 -6.12 14.52 -6.27
CA ARG A 44 -6.76 13.73 -5.21
C ARG A 44 -5.70 13.02 -4.37
N ILE A 45 -6.03 12.76 -3.09
CA ILE A 45 -5.15 12.15 -2.09
C ILE A 45 -5.92 11.03 -1.37
N GLY A 46 -5.22 9.93 -1.09
CA GLY A 46 -5.74 8.74 -0.43
C GLY A 46 -5.78 7.53 -1.34
N VAL A 47 -5.93 6.35 -0.74
CA VAL A 47 -6.16 5.10 -1.47
C VAL A 47 -7.44 5.21 -2.28
N GLU A 48 -7.37 4.85 -3.55
CA GLU A 48 -8.52 4.76 -4.44
C GLU A 48 -8.88 3.29 -4.69
N SER A 49 -10.17 2.97 -4.63
CA SER A 49 -10.75 1.78 -5.23
C SER A 49 -11.40 2.21 -6.55
N LEU A 50 -11.03 1.55 -7.63
CA LEU A 50 -11.43 1.90 -8.99
C LEU A 50 -12.46 0.95 -9.58
N GLY A 51 -12.64 -0.23 -8.97
CA GLY A 51 -13.72 -1.16 -9.24
C GLY A 51 -14.92 -0.87 -8.36
N ASP A 52 -16.07 -1.39 -8.78
CA ASP A 52 -17.35 -1.36 -8.06
C ASP A 52 -17.57 -2.61 -7.18
N GLY A 53 -16.55 -3.47 -7.09
CA GLY A 53 -16.61 -4.76 -6.41
C GLY A 53 -17.16 -5.91 -7.27
N HIS A 54 -17.59 -5.65 -8.50
CA HIS A 54 -18.01 -6.67 -9.45
C HIS A 54 -16.83 -7.14 -10.30
N TYR A 55 -16.14 -8.17 -9.80
CA TYR A 55 -15.00 -8.79 -10.47
C TYR A 55 -15.42 -9.93 -11.40
N HIS A 56 -14.82 -9.99 -12.59
CA HIS A 56 -15.03 -11.08 -13.56
C HIS A 56 -13.84 -12.05 -13.66
N ASP A 57 -12.70 -11.72 -13.02
CA ASP A 57 -11.54 -12.58 -12.86
C ASP A 57 -10.92 -12.35 -11.47
N SER A 58 -9.95 -13.17 -11.06
CA SER A 58 -9.21 -13.00 -9.82
C SER A 58 -7.73 -13.25 -10.00
N LEU A 59 -6.90 -12.47 -9.31
CA LEU A 59 -5.45 -12.65 -9.29
C LEU A 59 -5.06 -14.05 -8.81
N ILE A 60 -5.85 -14.68 -7.94
CA ILE A 60 -5.58 -16.04 -7.45
C ILE A 60 -5.57 -17.08 -8.56
N SER A 61 -6.33 -16.85 -9.64
CA SER A 61 -6.40 -17.76 -10.80
C SER A 61 -5.07 -17.84 -11.54
N ARG A 62 -4.14 -16.92 -11.25
CA ARG A 62 -2.80 -16.86 -11.83
C ARG A 62 -1.79 -17.68 -11.05
N PHE A 63 -2.09 -18.19 -9.86
CA PHE A 63 -1.11 -18.93 -9.07
C PHE A 63 -1.40 -20.43 -9.08
N ASP A 64 -0.33 -21.23 -9.08
CA ASP A 64 -0.42 -22.68 -8.93
C ASP A 64 -0.92 -23.04 -7.52
N LYS A 65 -0.41 -22.31 -6.51
CA LYS A 65 -0.82 -22.43 -5.12
C LYS A 65 -0.41 -21.21 -4.30
N ILE A 66 -1.15 -20.95 -3.23
CA ILE A 66 -0.78 -20.00 -2.18
C ILE A 66 -0.67 -20.78 -0.87
N VAL A 67 0.47 -20.67 -0.19
CA VAL A 67 0.74 -21.39 1.06
C VAL A 67 1.24 -20.42 2.13
N GLU A 68 0.72 -20.55 3.34
CA GLU A 68 1.25 -19.84 4.51
C GLU A 68 2.58 -20.47 4.95
N TYR A 69 3.53 -19.65 5.39
CA TYR A 69 4.83 -20.09 5.90
C TYR A 69 5.20 -19.34 7.18
N TYR A 70 6.13 -19.92 7.96
CA TYR A 70 6.66 -19.31 9.18
C TYR A 70 8.14 -18.96 8.97
N PRO A 71 8.47 -17.66 8.83
CA PRO A 71 9.85 -17.22 8.66
C PRO A 71 10.67 -17.36 9.94
N GLN A 72 11.99 -17.48 9.80
CA GLN A 72 12.89 -17.70 10.95
C GLN A 72 13.12 -16.44 11.82
N ILE A 73 12.95 -15.24 11.28
CA ILE A 73 13.19 -13.97 12.00
C ILE A 73 12.17 -12.92 11.55
N GLU A 74 10.88 -13.07 11.88
CA GLU A 74 9.89 -12.02 11.57
C GLU A 74 8.81 -11.82 12.64
N ASP A 75 8.15 -10.65 12.58
CA ASP A 75 7.05 -10.22 13.43
C ASP A 75 5.75 -10.97 13.08
N THR A 76 5.68 -12.23 13.50
CA THR A 76 4.47 -13.07 13.39
C THR A 76 3.34 -12.62 14.33
N VAL A 77 3.60 -11.66 15.22
CA VAL A 77 2.56 -11.07 16.07
C VAL A 77 1.65 -10.21 15.20
N SER A 78 2.23 -9.31 14.42
CA SER A 78 1.48 -8.37 13.58
C SER A 78 1.18 -8.88 12.18
N ASN A 79 1.93 -9.85 11.65
CA ASN A 79 1.80 -10.32 10.27
C ASN A 79 1.58 -11.83 10.14
N ARG A 80 0.98 -12.24 9.01
CA ARG A 80 0.99 -13.59 8.43
C ARG A 80 1.81 -13.57 7.15
N TYR A 81 2.40 -14.70 6.78
CA TYR A 81 3.39 -14.76 5.70
C TYR A 81 3.02 -15.85 4.70
N TYR A 82 3.10 -15.54 3.41
CA TYR A 82 2.64 -16.41 2.34
C TYR A 82 3.58 -16.45 1.15
N HIS A 83 3.63 -17.61 0.51
CA HIS A 83 4.21 -17.80 -0.81
C HIS A 83 3.09 -18.00 -1.82
N ALA A 84 2.98 -17.08 -2.79
CA ALA A 84 2.20 -17.30 -4.01
C ALA A 84 3.12 -17.86 -5.09
N ILE A 85 2.91 -19.12 -5.46
CA ILE A 85 3.79 -19.90 -6.34
C ILE A 85 3.20 -19.95 -7.74
N PHE A 86 4.05 -19.77 -8.75
CA PHE A 86 3.66 -19.75 -10.16
C PHE A 86 4.83 -20.14 -11.04
N ASN A 87 4.64 -21.04 -12.02
CA ASN A 87 5.62 -21.33 -13.08
C ASN A 87 7.06 -21.63 -12.58
N GLY A 88 7.20 -22.23 -11.39
CA GLY A 88 8.50 -22.48 -10.75
C GLY A 88 9.13 -21.27 -10.03
N ASP A 89 8.49 -20.11 -10.11
CA ASP A 89 8.80 -18.89 -9.36
C ASP A 89 7.88 -18.72 -8.15
N THR A 90 8.16 -17.69 -7.34
CA THR A 90 7.39 -17.38 -6.12
C THR A 90 7.37 -15.89 -5.85
N LEU A 91 6.21 -15.38 -5.43
CA LEU A 91 6.06 -14.10 -4.76
C LEU A 91 5.85 -14.36 -3.26
N SER A 92 6.82 -13.96 -2.45
CA SER A 92 6.72 -13.94 -0.99
C SER A 92 6.08 -12.62 -0.56
N TYR A 93 5.02 -12.70 0.22
CA TYR A 93 4.32 -11.54 0.74
C TYR A 93 3.86 -11.76 2.17
N ARG A 94 3.62 -10.67 2.87
CA ARG A 94 3.06 -10.65 4.22
C ARG A 94 1.71 -9.96 4.22
N GLU A 95 0.87 -10.32 5.18
CA GLU A 95 -0.44 -9.73 5.45
C GLU A 95 -0.47 -9.23 6.90
N ARG A 96 -0.67 -7.94 7.10
CA ARG A 96 -0.85 -7.35 8.44
C ARG A 96 -2.21 -7.73 8.97
N LYS A 97 -2.23 -8.39 10.14
CA LYS A 97 -3.46 -8.81 10.83
C LYS A 97 -4.31 -7.60 11.17
N THR A 98 -5.62 -7.74 11.05
CA THR A 98 -6.59 -6.67 11.34
C THR A 98 -6.64 -6.30 12.82
N ILE A 99 -6.28 -7.23 13.71
CA ILE A 99 -6.21 -7.01 15.15
C ILE A 99 -4.96 -7.71 15.68
N PHE A 100 -4.13 -7.01 16.43
CA PHE A 100 -3.01 -7.60 17.16
C PHE A 100 -2.61 -6.75 18.34
N ILE A 101 -1.86 -7.35 19.27
CA ILE A 101 -1.24 -6.65 20.39
C ILE A 101 0.25 -6.89 20.33
N ASN A 102 1.04 -5.82 20.25
CA ASN A 102 2.50 -5.89 20.26
C ASN A 102 3.07 -5.05 21.42
N THR A 103 4.31 -5.34 21.82
CA THR A 103 5.07 -4.53 22.76
C THR A 103 5.99 -3.59 22.00
N TYR A 104 5.71 -2.28 22.05
CA TYR A 104 6.54 -1.25 21.44
C TYR A 104 7.07 -0.30 22.51
N LEU A 105 8.40 -0.15 22.60
CA LEU A 105 9.09 0.68 23.60
C LEU A 105 8.61 0.42 25.04
N GLY A 106 8.42 -0.86 25.40
CA GLY A 106 7.94 -1.29 26.72
C GLY A 106 6.43 -1.11 26.96
N ARG A 107 5.67 -0.63 25.97
CA ARG A 107 4.22 -0.45 26.06
C ARG A 107 3.49 -1.54 25.30
N LYS A 108 2.40 -2.03 25.87
CA LYS A 108 1.50 -3.00 25.22
C LYS A 108 0.50 -2.22 24.37
N ILE A 109 0.64 -2.28 23.05
CA ILE A 109 -0.20 -1.53 22.11
C ILE A 109 -1.16 -2.50 21.42
N LEU A 110 -2.46 -2.25 21.59
CA LEU A 110 -3.51 -2.87 20.81
C LEU A 110 -3.69 -2.04 19.54
N GLU A 111 -3.67 -2.70 18.38
CA GLU A 111 -4.02 -2.10 17.10
C GLU A 111 -5.19 -2.84 16.46
N VAL A 112 -6.12 -2.07 15.90
CA VAL A 112 -7.36 -2.56 15.30
C VAL A 112 -7.64 -1.80 14.00
N GLU A 113 -7.89 -2.55 12.93
CA GLU A 113 -8.44 -2.04 11.68
C GLU A 113 -9.97 -1.90 11.79
N SER A 114 -10.48 -0.74 11.39
CA SER A 114 -11.92 -0.50 11.35
C SER A 114 -12.60 -1.30 10.23
N LEU A 115 -13.80 -1.78 10.53
CA LEU A 115 -14.72 -2.38 9.55
C LEU A 115 -15.36 -1.32 8.65
N LEU A 116 -15.32 -0.05 9.05
CA LEU A 116 -15.91 1.04 8.29
C LEU A 116 -14.91 1.61 7.30
N SER A 117 -15.38 1.90 6.08
CA SER A 117 -14.59 2.60 5.07
C SER A 117 -14.10 3.96 5.61
N PRO A 118 -12.81 4.31 5.41
CA PRO A 118 -11.89 3.68 4.46
C PRO A 118 -10.93 2.64 5.10
N HIS A 119 -11.35 2.01 6.21
CA HIS A 119 -10.62 0.96 6.95
C HIS A 119 -9.34 1.44 7.63
N GLN A 120 -9.41 2.63 8.22
CA GLN A 120 -8.35 3.17 9.06
C GLN A 120 -8.05 2.28 10.26
N ARG A 121 -6.78 2.29 10.66
CA ARG A 121 -6.31 1.64 11.88
C ARG A 121 -6.25 2.59 13.06
N PHE A 122 -6.59 2.04 14.22
CA PHE A 122 -6.56 2.72 15.50
C PHE A 122 -5.69 1.94 16.48
N GLY A 123 -4.95 2.67 17.30
CA GLY A 123 -4.04 2.14 18.29
C GLY A 123 -4.39 2.65 19.69
N ALA A 124 -4.16 1.81 20.70
CA ALA A 124 -4.29 2.21 22.09
C ALA A 124 -3.27 1.49 22.98
N ASN A 125 -2.75 2.21 23.98
CA ASN A 125 -1.94 1.59 25.02
C ASN A 125 -2.86 0.83 26.01
N VAL A 126 -2.58 -0.46 26.22
CA VAL A 126 -3.42 -1.37 27.03
C VAL A 126 -2.65 -2.02 28.19
N TYR A 127 -1.51 -1.44 28.60
CA TYR A 127 -0.60 -2.03 29.59
C TYR A 127 -1.28 -2.45 30.92
N SER A 128 -2.24 -1.66 31.42
CA SER A 128 -2.93 -1.92 32.69
C SER A 128 -4.41 -2.27 32.52
N LEU A 129 -4.84 -2.67 31.32
CA LEU A 129 -6.22 -3.06 31.06
C LEU A 129 -6.39 -4.57 31.18
N ASP A 130 -7.51 -4.99 31.76
CA ASP A 130 -7.92 -6.39 31.77
C ASP A 130 -8.49 -6.83 30.41
N THR A 131 -8.77 -8.13 30.28
CA THR A 131 -9.30 -8.71 29.04
C THR A 131 -10.64 -8.12 28.63
N VAL A 132 -11.54 -7.82 29.59
CA VAL A 132 -12.88 -7.28 29.30
C VAL A 132 -12.76 -5.86 28.74
N GLN A 133 -11.91 -5.05 29.36
CA GLN A 133 -11.61 -3.69 28.90
C GLN A 133 -10.94 -3.69 27.53
N ILE A 134 -10.01 -4.61 27.28
CA ILE A 134 -9.36 -4.78 25.98
C ILE A 134 -10.39 -5.16 24.91
N THR A 135 -11.28 -6.12 25.18
CA THR A 135 -12.34 -6.51 24.23
C THR A 135 -13.28 -5.34 23.92
N ALA A 136 -13.74 -4.61 24.93
CA ALA A 136 -14.59 -3.44 24.74
C ALA A 136 -13.91 -2.34 23.90
N LEU A 137 -12.60 -2.15 24.09
CA LEU A 137 -11.79 -1.23 23.30
C LEU A 137 -11.65 -1.70 21.85
N THR A 138 -11.39 -2.99 21.65
CA THR A 138 -11.34 -3.61 20.31
C THR A 138 -12.66 -3.40 19.57
N ASP A 139 -13.79 -3.71 20.19
CA ASP A 139 -15.10 -3.56 19.56
C ASP A 139 -15.40 -2.10 19.23
N SER A 140 -15.03 -1.17 20.12
CA SER A 140 -15.16 0.26 19.84
C SER A 140 -14.35 0.66 18.59
N MET A 141 -13.07 0.27 18.52
CA MET A 141 -12.18 0.61 17.41
C MET A 141 -12.62 0.02 16.06
N ARG A 142 -13.27 -1.16 16.06
CA ARG A 142 -13.80 -1.78 14.84
C ARG A 142 -14.91 -0.98 14.16
N TYR A 143 -15.60 -0.10 14.89
CA TYR A 143 -16.69 0.74 14.38
C TYR A 143 -16.36 2.24 14.42
N MET A 144 -15.09 2.59 14.55
CA MET A 144 -14.63 3.97 14.45
C MET A 144 -14.43 4.37 12.99
N LYS A 145 -14.75 5.63 12.68
CA LYS A 145 -14.56 6.23 11.37
C LYS A 145 -13.55 7.37 11.48
N THR A 146 -12.66 7.48 10.49
CA THR A 146 -11.79 8.63 10.28
C THR A 146 -12.32 9.50 9.12
N TYR A 147 -11.49 10.37 8.57
CA TYR A 147 -11.68 11.03 7.29
C TYR A 147 -12.01 10.04 6.16
N ASP A 148 -12.68 10.51 5.12
CA ASP A 148 -13.17 9.63 4.05
C ASP A 148 -12.05 9.02 3.18
N SER A 149 -10.82 9.52 3.28
CA SER A 149 -9.65 9.01 2.55
C SER A 149 -8.71 8.21 3.45
N LEU A 150 -8.39 6.96 3.05
CA LEU A 150 -7.33 6.20 3.71
C LEU A 150 -5.96 6.74 3.29
N LEU A 151 -5.27 7.37 4.23
CA LEU A 151 -3.94 7.94 4.02
C LEU A 151 -2.83 6.93 4.30
N ASN A 152 -3.13 5.87 5.05
CA ASN A 152 -2.20 4.85 5.49
C ASN A 152 -2.59 3.43 5.07
N ASN A 153 -1.64 2.69 4.49
CA ASN A 153 -1.77 1.27 4.22
C ASN A 153 -0.39 0.60 4.10
N GLU A 154 -0.32 -0.72 4.20
CA GLU A 154 0.92 -1.50 4.09
C GLU A 154 1.44 -1.59 2.65
N GLN A 155 0.63 -1.28 1.64
CA GLN A 155 1.02 -1.49 0.25
C GLN A 155 2.23 -0.66 -0.12
N THR A 156 3.20 -1.26 -0.79
CA THR A 156 4.21 -0.48 -1.52
C THR A 156 3.57 0.27 -2.68
N CYS A 157 4.33 1.21 -3.24
CA CYS A 157 3.99 1.86 -4.51
C CYS A 157 3.68 0.85 -5.64
N LEU A 158 4.39 -0.27 -5.65
CA LEU A 158 4.22 -1.38 -6.59
C LEU A 158 2.86 -2.06 -6.42
N PHE A 159 2.54 -2.49 -5.20
CA PHE A 159 1.26 -3.12 -4.89
C PHE A 159 0.09 -2.16 -5.05
N TYR A 160 0.25 -0.88 -4.71
CA TYR A 160 -0.80 0.12 -4.92
C TYR A 160 -1.11 0.33 -6.40
N ALA A 161 -0.10 0.51 -7.25
CA ALA A 161 -0.29 0.67 -8.68
C ALA A 161 -0.95 -0.59 -9.30
N LEU A 162 -0.51 -1.79 -8.91
CA LEU A 162 -1.13 -3.04 -9.34
C LEU A 162 -2.56 -3.19 -8.85
N ASN A 163 -2.85 -2.81 -7.61
CA ASN A 163 -4.20 -2.83 -7.04
C ASN A 163 -5.14 -1.98 -7.90
N CYS A 164 -4.78 -0.72 -8.14
CA CYS A 164 -5.56 0.17 -8.99
C CYS A 164 -5.74 -0.39 -10.41
N PHE A 165 -4.68 -0.94 -11.00
CA PHE A 165 -4.73 -1.50 -12.34
C PHE A 165 -5.65 -2.72 -12.44
N LEU A 166 -5.52 -3.69 -11.53
CA LEU A 166 -6.34 -4.91 -11.52
C LEU A 166 -7.81 -4.60 -11.24
N ASP A 167 -8.07 -3.73 -10.25
CA ASP A 167 -9.41 -3.29 -9.86
C ASP A 167 -10.13 -2.59 -11.03
N ALA A 168 -9.44 -1.69 -11.75
CA ALA A 168 -9.97 -1.03 -12.94
C ALA A 168 -10.16 -1.95 -14.17
N ASN A 169 -9.60 -3.15 -14.15
CA ASN A 169 -9.77 -4.18 -15.18
C ASN A 169 -10.66 -5.34 -14.71
N GLY A 170 -11.42 -5.17 -13.62
CA GLY A 170 -12.36 -6.19 -13.13
C GLY A 170 -11.71 -7.47 -12.61
N ILE A 171 -10.43 -7.41 -12.22
CA ILE A 171 -9.67 -8.53 -11.65
C ILE A 171 -9.55 -8.33 -10.14
N ASN A 172 -10.10 -9.26 -9.35
CA ASN A 172 -10.00 -9.20 -7.90
C ASN A 172 -8.54 -9.41 -7.43
N PRO A 173 -7.87 -8.42 -6.81
CA PRO A 173 -6.47 -8.51 -6.40
C PRO A 173 -6.28 -9.27 -5.07
N ALA A 174 -7.34 -9.45 -4.30
CA ALA A 174 -7.29 -10.17 -3.02
C ALA A 174 -7.09 -11.69 -3.21
N PRO A 175 -6.45 -12.38 -2.24
CA PRO A 175 -5.87 -11.86 -1.00
C PRO A 175 -4.41 -11.41 -1.15
N VAL A 176 -3.82 -11.48 -2.35
CA VAL A 176 -2.37 -11.26 -2.54
C VAL A 176 -1.99 -9.79 -2.54
N ILE A 177 -2.83 -8.95 -3.17
CA ILE A 177 -2.65 -7.51 -3.21
C ILE A 177 -3.89 -6.86 -2.58
N THR A 178 -3.73 -6.41 -1.34
CA THR A 178 -4.72 -5.69 -0.55
C THR A 178 -4.04 -4.54 0.20
N ARG A 179 -4.82 -3.65 0.83
CA ARG A 179 -4.29 -2.59 1.71
C ARG A 179 -3.41 -3.12 2.86
N ASN A 180 -3.54 -4.40 3.20
CA ASN A 180 -2.85 -5.05 4.32
C ASN A 180 -1.66 -5.90 3.89
N THR A 181 -1.39 -6.02 2.59
CA THR A 181 -0.34 -6.89 2.09
C THR A 181 0.84 -6.12 1.54
N ASN A 182 2.03 -6.68 1.69
CA ASN A 182 3.23 -6.20 1.03
C ASN A 182 4.17 -7.35 0.68
N PHE A 183 4.95 -7.23 -0.40
CA PHE A 183 5.97 -8.23 -0.72
C PHE A 183 7.12 -8.20 0.31
N THR A 184 7.77 -9.34 0.52
CA THR A 184 8.89 -9.46 1.45
C THR A 184 10.24 -9.63 0.74
N ASN A 185 10.24 -9.89 -0.57
CA ASN A 185 11.46 -10.04 -1.35
C ASN A 185 11.34 -9.33 -2.71
N GLY A 186 12.07 -8.22 -2.87
CA GLY A 186 12.04 -7.40 -4.09
C GLY A 186 12.56 -8.13 -5.34
N ASN A 187 13.47 -9.11 -5.18
CA ASN A 187 14.05 -9.84 -6.31
C ASN A 187 13.02 -10.69 -7.07
N GLN A 188 11.87 -10.98 -6.45
CA GLN A 188 10.79 -11.77 -7.05
C GLN A 188 9.84 -10.93 -7.92
N LEU A 189 9.90 -9.60 -7.81
CA LEU A 189 8.94 -8.71 -8.46
C LEU A 189 9.02 -8.78 -9.98
N ASN A 190 10.21 -8.95 -10.56
CA ASN A 190 10.36 -9.01 -12.00
C ASN A 190 9.62 -10.22 -12.58
N ALA A 191 9.84 -11.40 -11.98
CA ALA A 191 9.15 -12.63 -12.35
C ALA A 191 7.64 -12.49 -12.14
N PHE A 192 7.23 -11.95 -10.99
CA PHE A 192 5.82 -11.74 -10.68
C PHE A 192 5.12 -10.83 -11.69
N PHE A 193 5.67 -9.65 -12.01
CA PHE A 193 5.08 -8.74 -12.98
C PHE A 193 4.99 -9.37 -14.38
N ASN A 194 6.03 -10.08 -14.83
CA ASN A 194 6.02 -10.75 -16.13
C ASN A 194 5.03 -11.92 -16.20
N HIS A 195 4.73 -12.52 -15.04
CA HIS A 195 3.76 -13.60 -14.94
C HIS A 195 2.31 -13.10 -15.07
N ILE A 196 2.00 -11.96 -14.44
CA ILE A 196 0.63 -11.44 -14.43
C ILE A 196 0.35 -10.38 -15.51
N LEU A 197 1.37 -9.77 -16.11
CA LEU A 197 1.28 -8.71 -17.10
C LEU A 197 2.27 -8.92 -18.25
N LYS A 198 2.00 -8.29 -19.40
CA LYS A 198 2.87 -8.27 -20.57
C LYS A 198 3.63 -6.96 -20.65
N LEU A 199 4.96 -7.04 -20.77
CA LEU A 199 5.80 -5.89 -21.10
C LEU A 199 5.51 -5.43 -22.53
N LYS A 200 5.08 -4.17 -22.70
CA LYS A 200 4.74 -3.57 -24.00
C LYS A 200 5.84 -2.68 -24.54
N ALA A 201 6.57 -1.99 -23.66
CA ALA A 201 7.63 -1.08 -24.06
C ALA A 201 8.59 -0.80 -22.89
N THR A 202 9.81 -0.39 -23.25
CA THR A 202 10.81 0.12 -22.33
C THR A 202 11.28 1.49 -22.80
N TYR A 203 11.20 2.48 -21.92
CA TYR A 203 11.63 3.85 -22.18
C TYR A 203 12.73 4.26 -21.21
N LYS A 204 13.61 5.19 -21.62
CA LYS A 204 14.53 5.84 -20.68
C LYS A 204 13.73 6.66 -19.67
N CYS A 205 14.15 6.70 -18.41
CA CYS A 205 13.51 7.52 -17.37
C CYS A 205 13.75 9.03 -17.60
N ARG A 206 13.02 9.62 -18.56
CA ARG A 206 13.08 11.03 -18.91
C ARG A 206 11.71 11.53 -19.31
N TYR A 207 11.28 12.65 -18.73
CA TYR A 207 9.97 13.23 -19.03
C TYR A 207 9.80 13.60 -20.51
N SER A 208 10.87 14.08 -21.16
CA SER A 208 10.86 14.40 -22.60
C SER A 208 10.62 13.19 -23.50
N VAL A 209 10.99 11.99 -23.04
CA VAL A 209 10.72 10.72 -23.72
C VAL A 209 9.28 10.30 -23.44
N MET A 210 8.88 10.27 -22.17
CA MET A 210 7.54 9.82 -21.76
C MET A 210 6.40 10.69 -22.30
N LYS A 211 6.60 12.01 -22.45
CA LYS A 211 5.60 12.90 -23.06
C LYS A 211 5.24 12.49 -24.50
N LYS A 212 6.14 11.79 -25.19
CA LYS A 212 5.96 11.32 -26.59
C LYS A 212 5.67 9.81 -26.67
N ALA A 213 5.61 9.11 -25.53
CA ALA A 213 5.38 7.68 -25.51
C ALA A 213 3.94 7.36 -25.91
N ASN A 214 3.76 6.31 -26.70
CA ASN A 214 2.44 5.77 -26.99
C ASN A 214 2.08 4.75 -25.90
N LEU A 215 1.38 5.21 -24.87
CA LEU A 215 0.98 4.36 -23.74
C LEU A 215 -0.32 3.61 -24.07
N PRO A 216 -0.47 2.34 -23.60
CA PRO A 216 -1.77 1.67 -23.59
C PRO A 216 -2.83 2.49 -22.83
N ASP A 217 -4.11 2.23 -23.11
CA ASP A 217 -5.22 2.96 -22.48
C ASP A 217 -5.23 2.79 -20.94
N GLN A 218 -4.79 1.63 -20.47
CA GLN A 218 -4.50 1.34 -19.07
C GLN A 218 -3.16 0.63 -18.98
N CYS A 219 -2.24 1.12 -18.14
CA CYS A 219 -0.95 0.46 -17.95
C CYS A 219 -0.35 0.72 -16.57
N VAL A 220 0.57 -0.16 -16.17
CA VAL A 220 1.46 0.06 -15.03
C VAL A 220 2.83 0.46 -15.57
N ILE A 221 3.30 1.62 -15.14
CA ILE A 221 4.61 2.17 -15.45
C ILE A 221 5.53 1.85 -14.27
N VAL A 222 6.47 0.95 -14.47
CA VAL A 222 7.42 0.51 -13.44
C VAL A 222 8.76 1.21 -13.65
N PHE A 223 9.29 1.78 -12.58
CA PHE A 223 10.61 2.40 -12.55
C PHE A 223 11.62 1.35 -12.13
N GLN A 224 12.60 1.12 -13.01
CA GLN A 224 13.66 0.15 -12.82
C GLN A 224 15.00 0.89 -12.67
N ASP A 225 15.79 0.51 -11.67
CA ASP A 225 17.15 1.04 -11.48
C ASP A 225 18.19 0.33 -12.36
N THR A 226 19.46 0.70 -12.20
CA THR A 226 20.59 0.13 -12.94
C THR A 226 20.82 -1.35 -12.63
N ASP A 227 20.45 -1.80 -11.42
CA ASP A 227 20.58 -3.18 -10.95
C ASP A 227 19.35 -4.03 -11.32
N LYS A 228 18.48 -3.48 -12.18
CA LYS A 228 17.26 -4.11 -12.68
C LYS A 228 16.20 -4.37 -11.61
N GLN A 229 16.29 -3.69 -10.47
CA GLN A 229 15.30 -3.76 -9.40
C GLN A 229 14.16 -2.78 -9.63
N TYR A 230 12.96 -3.17 -9.21
CA TYR A 230 11.78 -2.31 -9.28
C TYR A 230 11.71 -1.42 -8.05
N ILE A 231 11.88 -0.12 -8.28
CA ILE A 231 11.98 0.87 -7.20
C ILE A 231 10.72 1.72 -7.04
N HIS A 232 9.87 1.77 -8.07
CA HIS A 232 8.59 2.47 -8.03
C HIS A 232 7.61 1.97 -9.10
N ALA A 233 6.31 2.20 -8.90
CA ALA A 233 5.32 2.03 -9.97
C ALA A 233 4.19 3.05 -9.91
N VAL A 234 3.59 3.25 -11.07
CA VAL A 234 2.48 4.18 -11.31
C VAL A 234 1.45 3.49 -12.18
N TYR A 235 0.18 3.54 -11.81
CA TYR A 235 -0.89 3.13 -12.70
C TYR A 235 -1.36 4.34 -13.52
N TYR A 236 -1.45 4.19 -14.84
CA TYR A 236 -1.93 5.21 -15.76
C TYR A 236 -3.26 4.81 -16.39
N ARG A 237 -4.19 5.77 -16.46
CA ARG A 237 -5.47 5.65 -17.17
C ARG A 237 -5.66 6.79 -18.14
N LYS A 238 -5.84 6.46 -19.42
CA LYS A 238 -5.87 7.42 -20.53
C LYS A 238 -7.17 8.21 -20.62
N ASP A 239 -8.32 7.57 -20.38
CA ASP A 239 -9.66 8.18 -20.38
C ASP A 239 -9.76 9.41 -19.46
N ARG A 240 -9.09 9.37 -18.30
CA ARG A 240 -9.01 10.46 -17.32
C ARG A 240 -7.70 11.25 -17.42
N ASN A 241 -6.73 10.73 -18.16
CA ASN A 241 -5.34 11.17 -18.18
C ASN A 241 -4.78 11.33 -16.76
N GLU A 242 -4.87 10.26 -15.97
CA GLU A 242 -4.53 10.24 -14.54
C GLU A 242 -3.45 9.21 -14.22
N TYR A 243 -2.56 9.60 -13.31
CA TYR A 243 -1.45 8.80 -12.81
C TYR A 243 -1.66 8.56 -11.31
N TYR A 244 -1.84 7.30 -10.94
CA TYR A 244 -2.07 6.84 -9.57
C TYR A 244 -0.75 6.31 -9.02
N THR A 245 -0.29 6.88 -7.91
CA THR A 245 0.99 6.54 -7.32
C THR A 245 0.94 6.62 -5.79
N LYS A 246 1.88 5.95 -5.14
CA LYS A 246 2.15 6.05 -3.70
C LYS A 246 3.67 6.09 -3.52
N ASN A 247 4.18 6.67 -2.45
CA ASN A 247 5.57 6.46 -2.02
C ASN A 247 5.57 5.98 -0.56
N GLY A 248 6.65 5.34 -0.09
CA GLY A 248 6.83 5.01 1.33
C GLY A 248 6.77 6.23 2.25
N PHE A 249 7.05 7.43 1.75
CA PHE A 249 7.01 8.69 2.51
C PHE A 249 5.73 9.53 2.35
N TRP A 250 4.86 9.21 1.37
CA TRP A 250 3.72 10.05 1.01
C TRP A 250 2.43 9.26 0.93
N CYS A 251 1.31 9.90 1.26
CA CYS A 251 -0.01 9.33 1.02
C CYS A 251 -0.17 9.01 -0.48
N PRO A 252 -0.95 7.98 -0.84
CA PRO A 252 -1.28 7.74 -2.23
C PRO A 252 -1.91 9.00 -2.85
N ALA A 253 -1.60 9.25 -4.12
CA ALA A 253 -1.96 10.47 -4.82
C ALA A 253 -2.30 10.20 -6.28
N VAL A 254 -3.17 11.06 -6.81
CA VAL A 254 -3.51 11.11 -8.23
C VAL A 254 -2.96 12.39 -8.83
N LEU A 255 -2.27 12.26 -9.97
CA LEU A 255 -1.57 13.34 -10.67
C LEU A 255 -2.06 13.40 -12.13
N LYS A 256 -2.03 14.59 -12.75
CA LYS A 256 -2.27 14.78 -14.19
C LYS A 256 -1.00 14.69 -15.05
N SER A 257 0.16 14.52 -14.42
CA SER A 257 1.44 14.47 -15.11
C SER A 257 2.40 13.51 -14.40
N LEU A 258 3.14 12.74 -15.20
CA LEU A 258 4.24 11.89 -14.74
C LEU A 258 5.50 12.70 -14.37
N ARG A 259 5.58 14.00 -14.75
CA ARG A 259 6.77 14.84 -14.54
C ARG A 259 7.24 14.92 -13.09
N PRO A 260 6.38 15.15 -12.09
CA PRO A 260 6.81 15.22 -10.69
C PRO A 260 7.38 13.88 -10.21
N ILE A 261 6.78 12.75 -10.64
CA ILE A 261 7.23 11.41 -10.28
C ILE A 261 8.62 11.13 -10.86
N ILE A 262 8.83 11.39 -12.16
CA ILE A 262 10.15 11.22 -12.81
C ILE A 262 11.23 12.07 -12.13
N LYS A 263 10.88 13.27 -11.66
CA LYS A 263 11.82 14.13 -10.92
C LYS A 263 12.25 13.51 -9.58
N CYS A 264 11.34 12.82 -8.89
CA CYS A 264 11.61 12.14 -7.63
C CYS A 264 12.41 10.83 -7.82
N TYR A 265 12.20 10.13 -8.94
CA TYR A 265 12.84 8.85 -9.25
C TYR A 265 13.86 8.97 -10.39
N LYS A 266 14.64 10.05 -10.37
CA LYS A 266 15.69 10.38 -11.36
C LYS A 266 16.83 9.36 -11.42
N GLN A 267 16.97 8.53 -10.39
CA GLN A 267 17.91 7.41 -10.31
C GLN A 267 17.45 6.17 -11.09
N ALA A 268 16.18 6.11 -11.52
CA ALA A 268 15.72 5.02 -12.37
C ALA A 268 16.44 5.08 -13.74
N ASP A 269 16.90 3.93 -14.20
CA ASP A 269 17.49 3.75 -15.53
C ASP A 269 16.39 3.73 -16.60
N ALA A 270 15.34 2.94 -16.33
CA ALA A 270 14.29 2.64 -17.29
C ALA A 270 12.88 2.75 -16.70
N LEU A 271 11.93 2.95 -17.59
CA LEU A 271 10.49 2.89 -17.36
C LEU A 271 9.93 1.75 -18.20
N LEU A 272 9.47 0.70 -17.52
CA LEU A 272 8.86 -0.48 -18.13
C LEU A 272 7.34 -0.31 -18.16
N ILE A 273 6.73 -0.51 -19.32
CA ILE A 273 5.29 -0.33 -19.52
C ILE A 273 4.63 -1.70 -19.58
N TYR A 274 3.82 -2.02 -18.57
CA TYR A 274 3.09 -3.26 -18.46
C TYR A 274 1.59 -3.06 -18.70
N SER A 275 0.94 -4.03 -19.37
CA SER A 275 -0.52 -4.14 -19.42
C SER A 275 -0.94 -5.60 -19.60
N LEU A 276 -2.25 -5.89 -19.62
CA LEU A 276 -2.79 -7.21 -19.96
C LEU A 276 -2.50 -7.61 -21.44
#